data_AF-A0AAU2NPG1-F1
#
_entry.id   AF-A0AAU2NPG1-F1
#
_cell.length_a   1.000
_cell.length_b   1.000
_cell.length_c   1.000
_cell.angle_alpha   90.00
_cell.angle_beta   90.00
_cell.angle_gamma   90.00
#
_symmetry.space_group_name_H-M   'P 1'
#
loop_
_entity.id
_entity.type
_entity.pdbx_description
1 polymer ?
#
loop_
_entity_poly.entity_id
_entity_poly.type
_entity_poly.pdbx_seq_one_letter_code
_entity_poly.pdbx_strand_id
1 'polypeptide(L)'
;MTAAHSHGGRSHTGRLLVATPVLTDPNFARAVVLLLDHDAEGALGVVLNRPTPVEVGSVLDGWGGLVGPPAVVFQGGPVALDSALGLAVAPGEPGSVEPLGWRRVHGAIGLVDLEAPPEVLAGELGGLRIFAGYAGWSPGQLEAEVSSGAWYLVDCEPGDISSPEPERLWRAVLRRQRGPLALLATYPDDPTLN
;
A
#
# COMPACT_ATOMS: atom_id res chain seq x y z
N MET A 1 -25.98 21.63 9.53
CA MET A 1 -26.48 21.10 8.24
C MET A 1 -25.82 21.87 7.11
N THR A 2 -24.72 21.35 6.59
CA THR A 2 -24.23 21.75 5.27
C THR A 2 -23.64 20.49 4.65
N ALA A 3 -24.37 19.93 3.68
CA ALA A 3 -23.94 18.79 2.90
C ALA A 3 -22.77 19.20 2.01
N ALA A 4 -21.61 18.56 2.21
CA ALA A 4 -20.52 18.64 1.26
C ALA A 4 -20.96 17.92 -0.01
N HIS A 5 -20.91 18.66 -1.12
CA HIS A 5 -21.29 18.19 -2.43
C HIS A 5 -20.23 17.22 -2.95
N SER A 6 -20.59 15.94 -3.05
CA SER A 6 -19.81 14.91 -3.73
C SER A 6 -19.80 15.18 -5.24
N HIS A 7 -18.66 15.59 -5.78
CA HIS A 7 -18.40 15.47 -7.22
C HIS A 7 -18.04 14.01 -7.52
N GLY A 8 -18.97 13.30 -8.17
CA GLY A 8 -18.94 11.86 -8.40
C GLY A 8 -17.90 11.38 -9.41
N GLY A 9 -16.62 11.39 -9.01
CA GLY A 9 -15.62 10.45 -9.51
C GLY A 9 -15.58 9.21 -8.62
N ARG A 10 -15.39 8.01 -9.20
CA ARG A 10 -15.23 6.80 -8.40
C ARG A 10 -13.86 6.85 -7.71
N SER A 11 -13.83 6.98 -6.39
CA SER A 11 -12.59 6.95 -5.62
C SER A 11 -11.79 5.66 -5.89
N HIS A 12 -10.46 5.78 -5.85
CA HIS A 12 -9.51 4.70 -6.06
C HIS A 12 -8.91 4.18 -4.74
N THR A 13 -9.37 4.70 -3.59
CA THR A 13 -8.97 4.20 -2.26
C THR A 13 -9.15 2.68 -2.16
N GLY A 14 -8.13 2.00 -1.66
CA GLY A 14 -8.07 0.53 -1.55
C GLY A 14 -7.61 -0.19 -2.82
N ARG A 15 -7.37 0.53 -3.93
CA ARG A 15 -6.80 -0.05 -5.16
C ARG A 15 -5.27 0.04 -5.16
N LEU A 16 -4.66 -0.78 -6.04
CA LEU A 16 -3.22 -0.77 -6.26
C LEU A 16 -2.88 0.03 -7.52
N LEU A 17 -1.88 0.89 -7.41
CA LEU A 17 -1.09 1.36 -8.56
C LEU A 17 0.10 0.42 -8.74
N VAL A 18 0.19 -0.20 -9.91
CA VAL A 18 1.32 -1.07 -10.27
C VAL A 18 2.12 -0.35 -11.34
N ALA A 19 3.38 -0.05 -11.03
CA ALA A 19 4.26 0.67 -11.93
C ALA A 19 4.37 -0.08 -13.26
N THR A 20 4.23 0.62 -14.38
CA THR A 20 4.50 0.02 -15.68
C THR A 20 6.01 -0.18 -15.86
N PRO A 21 6.46 -1.08 -16.75
CA PRO A 21 7.89 -1.29 -16.98
C PRO A 21 8.65 -0.04 -17.47
N VAL A 22 7.93 0.96 -18.01
CA VAL A 22 8.50 2.21 -18.52
C VAL A 22 8.66 3.29 -17.44
N LEU A 23 8.04 3.12 -16.26
CA LEU A 23 8.22 4.03 -15.14
C LEU A 23 9.57 3.76 -14.47
N THR A 24 10.54 4.64 -14.73
CA THR A 24 11.94 4.48 -14.30
C THR A 24 12.35 5.35 -13.11
N ASP A 25 11.44 6.16 -12.56
CA ASP A 25 11.70 6.92 -11.34
C ASP A 25 12.20 5.96 -10.24
N PRO A 26 13.39 6.17 -9.65
CA PRO A 26 13.91 5.28 -8.61
C PRO A 26 12.98 5.08 -7.42
N ASN A 27 12.11 6.03 -7.09
CA ASN A 27 11.12 5.92 -6.02
C ASN A 27 9.94 5.01 -6.38
N PHE A 28 9.70 4.77 -7.67
CA PHE A 28 8.49 4.08 -8.14
C PHE A 28 8.73 2.98 -9.17
N ALA A 29 9.96 2.79 -9.66
CA ALA A 29 10.32 1.69 -10.53
C ALA A 29 9.96 0.37 -9.86
N ARG A 30 9.17 -0.45 -10.58
CA ARG A 30 8.60 -1.72 -10.09
C ARG A 30 7.82 -1.61 -8.78
N ALA A 31 7.33 -0.42 -8.42
CA ALA A 31 6.54 -0.25 -7.22
C ALA A 31 5.13 -0.84 -7.36
N VAL A 32 4.63 -1.36 -6.25
CA VAL A 32 3.22 -1.64 -6.02
C VAL A 32 2.78 -0.70 -4.90
N VAL A 33 1.92 0.26 -5.21
CA VAL A 33 1.45 1.26 -4.25
C VAL A 33 -0.01 0.96 -3.90
N LEU A 34 -0.33 0.87 -2.62
CA LEU A 34 -1.71 0.88 -2.16
C LEU A 34 -2.18 2.31 -1.96
N LEU A 35 -3.31 2.68 -2.56
CA LEU A 35 -3.97 3.97 -2.31
C LEU A 35 -4.73 3.92 -0.99
N LEU A 36 -4.30 4.74 -0.03
CA LEU A 36 -4.91 4.89 1.28
C LEU A 36 -6.00 5.97 1.29
N ASP A 37 -5.87 6.96 0.40
CA ASP A 37 -6.89 7.98 0.19
C ASP A 37 -6.85 8.51 -1.25
N HIS A 38 -8.01 8.93 -1.75
CA HIS A 38 -8.17 9.50 -3.09
C HIS A 38 -9.47 10.29 -3.22
N ASP A 39 -9.33 11.60 -3.37
CA ASP A 39 -10.42 12.54 -3.57
C ASP A 39 -10.01 13.69 -4.53
N ALA A 40 -10.79 14.77 -4.55
CA ALA A 40 -10.53 15.91 -5.43
C ALA A 40 -9.32 16.76 -5.00
N GLU A 41 -8.85 16.62 -3.77
CA GLU A 41 -7.69 17.32 -3.22
C GLU A 41 -6.37 16.56 -3.46
N GLY A 42 -6.46 15.28 -3.87
CA GLY A 42 -5.32 14.50 -4.31
C GLY A 42 -5.41 13.01 -3.95
N ALA A 43 -4.25 12.38 -3.85
CA ALA A 43 -4.14 10.99 -3.45
C ALA A 43 -2.99 10.77 -2.47
N LEU A 44 -3.16 9.77 -1.61
CA LEU A 44 -2.11 9.31 -0.71
C LEU A 44 -2.00 7.78 -0.82
N GLY A 45 -0.77 7.27 -0.88
CA GLY A 45 -0.53 5.84 -0.93
C GLY A 45 0.80 5.42 -0.31
N VAL A 46 0.96 4.11 -0.14
CA VAL A 46 2.18 3.50 0.41
C VAL A 46 2.71 2.40 -0.50
N VAL A 47 4.02 2.40 -0.75
CA VAL A 47 4.70 1.37 -1.52
C VAL A 47 4.80 0.09 -0.68
N LEU A 48 4.16 -0.98 -1.15
CA LEU A 48 4.03 -2.25 -0.43
C LEU A 48 5.27 -3.14 -0.51
N ASN A 49 6.13 -2.94 -1.52
CA ASN A 49 7.12 -3.92 -1.94
C ASN A 49 8.58 -3.48 -1.81
N ARG A 50 8.87 -2.55 -0.89
CA ARG A 50 10.23 -2.05 -0.62
C ARG A 50 10.65 -2.31 0.83
N PRO A 51 10.98 -3.56 1.19
CA PRO A 51 11.53 -3.84 2.51
C PRO A 51 12.88 -3.13 2.69
N THR A 52 13.16 -2.70 3.92
CA THR A 52 14.46 -2.15 4.31
C THR A 52 15.19 -3.16 5.20
N PRO A 53 16.49 -2.97 5.50
CA PRO A 53 17.19 -3.81 6.46
C PRO A 53 16.86 -3.49 7.94
N VAL A 54 15.97 -2.52 8.22
CA VAL A 54 15.65 -2.08 9.58
C VAL A 54 14.56 -2.97 10.17
N GLU A 55 14.87 -3.73 11.22
CA GLU A 55 13.89 -4.56 11.93
C GLU A 55 12.87 -3.68 12.68
N VAL A 56 11.59 -4.06 12.64
CA VAL A 56 10.53 -3.30 13.33
C VAL A 56 10.80 -3.21 14.83
N GLY A 57 11.20 -4.31 15.46
CA GLY A 57 11.50 -4.34 16.90
C GLY A 57 12.69 -3.46 17.33
N SER A 58 13.52 -2.99 16.38
CA SER A 58 14.62 -2.07 16.67
C SER A 58 14.18 -0.60 16.75
N VAL A 59 13.01 -0.28 16.21
CA VAL A 59 12.48 1.10 16.12
C VAL A 59 11.13 1.29 16.82
N LEU A 60 10.33 0.23 16.91
CA LEU A 60 9.00 0.21 17.51
C LEU A 60 8.92 -0.94 18.51
N ASP A 61 9.09 -0.59 19.78
CA ASP A 61 9.08 -1.56 20.88
C ASP A 61 7.69 -2.23 21.00
N GLY A 62 7.68 -3.53 21.32
CA GLY A 62 6.46 -4.36 21.38
C GLY A 62 5.80 -4.72 20.03
N TRP A 63 6.04 -3.96 18.96
CA TRP A 63 5.42 -4.20 17.64
C TRP A 63 6.06 -5.32 16.83
N GLY A 64 7.33 -5.64 17.09
CA GLY A 64 8.08 -6.67 16.34
C GLY A 64 7.43 -8.05 16.36
N GLY A 65 6.69 -8.39 17.42
CA GLY A 65 5.98 -9.68 17.54
C GLY A 65 4.65 -9.75 16.79
N LEU A 66 4.12 -8.61 16.33
CA LEU A 66 2.83 -8.53 15.63
C LEU A 66 2.96 -8.44 14.11
N VAL A 67 4.15 -8.08 13.60
CA VAL A 67 4.39 -7.95 12.16
C VAL A 67 4.66 -9.32 11.52
N GLY A 68 4.10 -9.52 10.34
CA GLY A 68 4.39 -10.71 9.52
C GLY A 68 5.77 -10.65 8.86
N PRO A 69 6.32 -11.78 8.38
CA PRO A 69 7.60 -11.77 7.68
C PRO A 69 7.52 -11.01 6.32
N PRO A 70 8.61 -10.35 5.90
CA PRO A 70 9.76 -9.99 6.71
C PRO A 70 9.39 -8.94 7.77
N ALA A 71 9.86 -9.13 9.01
CA ALA A 71 9.57 -8.28 10.18
C ALA A 71 10.42 -6.98 10.18
N VAL A 72 10.45 -6.30 9.03
CA VAL A 72 11.24 -5.10 8.78
C VAL A 72 10.34 -3.93 8.44
N VAL A 73 10.86 -2.72 8.59
CA VAL A 73 10.23 -1.50 8.10
C VAL A 73 10.32 -1.48 6.57
N PHE A 74 9.26 -1.00 5.93
CA PHE A 74 9.19 -0.83 4.49
C PHE A 74 9.34 0.66 4.14
N GLN A 75 10.00 0.98 3.03
CA GLN A 75 9.99 2.35 2.51
C GLN A 75 8.67 2.58 1.77
N GLY A 76 7.72 3.28 2.42
CA GLY A 76 6.37 3.52 1.92
C GLY A 76 6.28 4.65 0.88
N GLY A 77 7.30 5.50 0.76
CA GLY A 77 7.40 6.50 -0.30
C GLY A 77 8.44 7.56 0.02
N PRO A 78 8.61 8.58 -0.84
CA PRO A 78 9.67 9.58 -0.69
C PRO A 78 9.34 10.70 0.33
N VAL A 79 8.09 10.80 0.81
CA VAL A 79 7.64 11.89 1.68
C VAL A 79 7.59 11.44 3.14
N ALA A 80 7.98 12.32 4.08
CA ALA A 80 7.89 12.10 5.53
C ALA A 80 8.51 10.79 6.02
N LEU A 81 9.77 10.53 5.63
CA LEU A 81 10.51 9.31 5.97
C LEU A 81 10.75 9.11 7.48
N ASP A 82 10.57 10.16 8.27
CA ASP A 82 10.63 10.17 9.73
C ASP A 82 9.32 9.73 10.40
N SER A 83 8.24 9.59 9.63
CA SER A 83 6.93 9.14 10.10
C SER A 83 6.69 7.68 9.75
N ALA A 84 6.12 6.93 10.70
CA ALA A 84 5.74 5.53 10.51
C ALA A 84 4.23 5.37 10.33
N LEU A 85 3.82 4.46 9.45
CA LEU A 85 2.44 4.05 9.21
C LEU A 85 2.33 2.55 9.45
N GLY A 86 1.41 2.13 10.31
CA GLY A 86 1.00 0.74 10.43
C GLY A 86 -0.17 0.46 9.48
N LEU A 87 -0.04 -0.56 8.64
CA LEU A 87 -1.12 -1.03 7.78
C LEU A 87 -1.45 -2.47 8.12
N ALA A 88 -2.71 -2.75 8.40
CA ALA A 88 -3.15 -4.07 8.78
C ALA A 88 -4.45 -4.50 8.11
N VAL A 89 -4.61 -5.81 8.02
CA VAL A 89 -5.88 -6.45 7.66
C VAL A 89 -6.57 -6.85 8.95
N ALA A 90 -7.79 -6.38 9.19
CA ALA A 90 -8.63 -6.78 10.31
C ALA A 90 -9.93 -7.43 9.79
N PRO A 91 -10.40 -8.53 10.40
CA PRO A 91 -11.67 -9.15 10.02
C PRO A 91 -12.83 -8.22 10.36
N GLY A 92 -13.82 -8.13 9.47
CA GLY A 92 -15.04 -7.37 9.70
C GLY A 92 -15.56 -6.64 8.47
N GLU A 93 -16.87 -6.52 8.38
CA GLU A 93 -17.56 -5.81 7.28
C GLU A 93 -17.64 -4.31 7.54
N PRO A 94 -17.75 -3.46 6.50
CA PRO A 94 -17.99 -2.03 6.67
C PRO A 94 -19.20 -1.76 7.58
N GLY A 95 -19.01 -0.89 8.58
CA GLY A 95 -20.04 -0.57 9.58
C GLY A 95 -20.03 -1.48 10.81
N SER A 96 -19.15 -2.48 10.89
CA SER A 96 -18.86 -3.18 12.15
C SER A 96 -18.12 -2.26 13.13
N VAL A 97 -18.14 -2.61 14.42
CA VAL A 97 -17.27 -1.98 15.41
C VAL A 97 -15.81 -2.22 14.98
N GLU A 98 -15.02 -1.16 14.94
CA GLU A 98 -13.60 -1.21 14.59
C GLU A 98 -12.77 -1.52 15.84
N PRO A 99 -11.68 -2.32 15.73
CA PRO A 99 -10.76 -2.54 16.83
C PRO A 99 -10.19 -1.21 17.34
N LEU A 100 -9.97 -1.12 18.66
CA LEU A 100 -9.35 0.07 19.24
C LEU A 100 -7.92 0.23 18.70
N GLY A 101 -7.56 1.44 18.27
CA GLY A 101 -6.25 1.70 17.64
C GLY A 101 -6.17 1.27 16.17
N TRP A 102 -7.30 0.94 15.53
CA TRP A 102 -7.37 0.66 14.10
C TRP A 102 -8.45 1.52 13.44
N ARG A 103 -8.19 1.96 12.20
CA ARG A 103 -9.13 2.74 11.40
C ARG A 103 -9.25 2.17 9.99
N ARG A 104 -10.47 1.86 9.56
CA ARG A 104 -10.69 1.31 8.21
C ARG A 104 -10.31 2.30 7.12
N VAL A 105 -9.66 1.77 6.09
CA VAL A 105 -9.37 2.46 4.82
C VAL A 105 -10.31 1.93 3.74
N HIS A 106 -10.30 0.62 3.49
CA HIS A 106 -11.13 -0.02 2.47
C HIS A 106 -11.29 -1.52 2.73
N GLY A 107 -12.52 -2.03 2.67
CA GLY A 107 -12.78 -3.45 2.96
C GLY A 107 -12.18 -3.84 4.31
N ALA A 108 -11.39 -4.90 4.36
CA ALA A 108 -10.69 -5.36 5.57
C ALA A 108 -9.36 -4.64 5.86
N ILE A 109 -8.96 -3.67 5.01
CA ILE A 109 -7.69 -2.96 5.12
C ILE A 109 -7.88 -1.70 5.95
N GLY A 110 -6.97 -1.44 6.88
CA GLY A 110 -6.97 -0.21 7.66
C GLY A 110 -5.62 0.15 8.25
N LEU A 111 -5.57 1.36 8.79
CA LEU A 111 -4.39 1.91 9.45
C LEU A 111 -4.40 1.56 10.93
N VAL A 112 -3.21 1.35 11.46
CA VAL A 112 -2.96 1.12 12.88
C VAL A 112 -2.38 2.39 13.49
N ASP A 113 -2.95 2.77 14.62
CA ASP A 113 -2.37 3.78 15.52
C ASP A 113 -1.18 3.15 16.25
N LEU A 114 0.02 3.58 15.86
CA LEU A 114 1.28 3.08 16.43
C LEU A 114 1.58 3.65 17.82
N GLU A 115 0.82 4.65 18.29
CA GLU A 115 0.90 5.17 19.66
C GLU A 115 0.05 4.35 20.64
N ALA A 116 -0.87 3.53 20.13
CA ALA A 116 -1.66 2.62 20.96
C ALA A 116 -0.77 1.46 21.49
N PRO A 117 -1.05 0.92 22.69
CA PRO A 117 -0.35 -0.26 23.19
C PRO A 117 -0.55 -1.45 22.23
N PRO A 118 0.52 -2.14 21.78
CA PRO A 118 0.43 -3.25 20.82
C PRO A 118 -0.53 -4.37 21.29
N GLU A 119 -0.65 -4.58 22.59
CA GLU A 119 -1.48 -5.62 23.20
C GLU A 119 -2.98 -5.43 22.92
N VAL A 120 -3.41 -4.19 22.64
CA VAL A 120 -4.80 -3.87 22.30
C VAL A 120 -5.19 -4.42 20.92
N LEU A 121 -4.21 -4.56 20.02
CA LEU A 121 -4.40 -5.04 18.65
C LEU A 121 -3.92 -6.48 18.48
N ALA A 122 -3.26 -7.05 19.48
CA ALA A 122 -2.80 -8.43 19.47
C ALA A 122 -3.99 -9.40 19.33
N GLY A 123 -3.98 -10.23 18.29
CA GLY A 123 -5.05 -11.19 18.01
C GLY A 123 -6.23 -10.64 17.20
N GLU A 124 -6.32 -9.32 17.02
CA GLU A 124 -7.35 -8.67 16.19
C GLU A 124 -6.93 -8.57 14.72
N LEU A 125 -5.61 -8.60 14.43
CA LEU A 125 -5.06 -8.38 13.10
C LEU A 125 -4.74 -9.71 12.39
N GLY A 126 -5.19 -9.84 11.14
CA GLY A 126 -4.82 -10.94 10.24
C GLY A 126 -3.44 -10.74 9.57
N GLY A 127 -2.83 -9.57 9.73
CA GLY A 127 -1.48 -9.26 9.29
C GLY A 127 -1.20 -7.77 9.43
N LEU A 128 0.02 -7.43 9.84
CA LEU A 128 0.49 -6.05 10.04
C LEU A 128 1.82 -5.84 9.32
N ARG A 129 1.99 -4.66 8.72
CA ARG A 129 3.24 -4.19 8.14
C ARG A 129 3.47 -2.71 8.46
N ILE A 130 4.73 -2.35 8.68
CA ILE A 130 5.15 -0.99 9.05
C ILE A 130 5.86 -0.33 7.88
N PHE A 131 5.48 0.91 7.58
CA PHE A 131 6.01 1.72 6.50
C PHE A 131 6.60 3.01 7.03
N ALA A 132 7.78 3.40 6.55
CA ALA A 132 8.35 4.73 6.72
C ALA A 132 8.03 5.58 5.50
N GLY A 133 7.38 6.73 5.72
CA GLY A 133 6.95 7.63 4.68
C GLY A 133 5.82 7.13 3.78
N TYR A 134 5.39 7.99 2.86
CA TYR A 134 4.30 7.76 1.93
C TYR A 134 4.56 8.43 0.58
N ALA A 135 3.72 8.10 -0.40
CA ALA A 135 3.65 8.75 -1.70
C ALA A 135 2.39 9.61 -1.78
N GLY A 136 2.52 10.82 -2.32
CA GLY A 136 1.44 11.78 -2.46
C GLY A 136 1.30 12.25 -3.89
N TRP A 137 0.05 12.45 -4.32
CA TRP A 137 -0.31 13.02 -5.61
C TRP A 137 -1.10 14.30 -5.38
N SER A 138 -0.72 15.36 -6.09
CA SER A 138 -1.49 16.61 -6.14
C SER A 138 -2.84 16.40 -6.85
N PRO A 139 -3.81 17.34 -6.72
CA PRO A 139 -5.09 17.25 -7.41
C PRO A 139 -4.94 16.94 -8.90
N GLY A 140 -5.57 15.86 -9.37
CA GLY A 140 -5.58 15.44 -10.78
C GLY A 140 -4.27 14.79 -11.29
N GLN A 141 -3.22 14.73 -10.47
CA GLN A 141 -1.93 14.18 -10.89
C GLN A 141 -2.02 12.67 -11.09
N LEU A 142 -2.69 11.95 -10.19
CA LEU A 142 -2.84 10.50 -10.27
C LEU A 142 -3.53 10.08 -11.57
N GLU A 143 -4.61 10.76 -11.93
CA GLU A 143 -5.35 10.51 -13.16
C GLU A 143 -4.51 10.81 -14.41
N ALA A 144 -3.70 11.87 -14.37
CA ALA A 144 -2.78 12.20 -15.46
C ALA A 144 -1.70 11.12 -15.64
N GLU A 145 -1.15 10.59 -14.55
CA GLU A 145 -0.16 9.51 -14.57
C GLU A 145 -0.75 8.17 -15.02
N VAL A 146 -1.98 7.84 -14.60
CA VAL A 146 -2.69 6.66 -15.11
C VAL A 146 -2.99 6.83 -16.60
N SER A 147 -3.45 8.01 -17.03
CA SER A 147 -3.80 8.27 -18.44
C SER A 147 -2.57 8.29 -19.36
N SER A 148 -1.41 8.69 -18.85
CA SER A 148 -0.14 8.64 -19.58
C SER A 148 0.50 7.25 -19.61
N GLY A 149 -0.06 6.27 -18.89
CA GLY A 149 0.43 4.89 -18.85
C GLY A 149 1.60 4.66 -17.90
N ALA A 150 1.78 5.53 -16.89
CA ALA A 150 2.77 5.32 -15.84
C ALA A 150 2.35 4.25 -14.83
N TRP A 151 1.03 4.08 -14.64
CA TRP A 151 0.46 3.13 -13.67
C TRP A 151 -0.63 2.25 -14.28
N TYR A 152 -0.64 0.98 -13.87
CA TYR A 152 -1.82 0.13 -13.98
C TYR A 152 -2.61 0.21 -12.69
N LEU A 153 -3.91 0.48 -12.80
CA LEU A 153 -4.80 0.55 -11.65
C LEU A 153 -5.60 -0.76 -11.52
N VAL A 154 -5.28 -1.56 -10.50
CA VAL A 154 -5.83 -2.91 -10.28
C VAL A 154 -6.40 -3.05 -8.86
N ASP A 155 -7.17 -4.09 -8.63
CA ASP A 155 -7.75 -4.33 -7.31
C ASP A 155 -6.72 -4.95 -6.36
N CYS A 156 -6.74 -4.49 -5.10
CA CYS A 156 -5.92 -5.05 -4.03
C CYS A 156 -6.56 -6.33 -3.50
N GLU A 157 -5.74 -7.36 -3.30
CA GLU A 157 -6.12 -8.55 -2.54
C GLU A 157 -5.52 -8.43 -1.12
N PRO A 158 -6.20 -8.94 -0.07
CA PRO A 158 -5.68 -8.82 1.30
C PRO A 158 -4.25 -9.37 1.49
N GLY A 159 -3.89 -10.41 0.74
CA GLY A 159 -2.55 -11.02 0.78
C GLY A 159 -1.43 -10.16 0.18
N ASP A 160 -1.74 -9.08 -0.55
CA ASP A 160 -0.71 -8.19 -1.11
C ASP A 160 0.03 -7.44 0.00
N ILE A 161 -0.70 -6.99 1.02
CA ILE A 161 -0.18 -6.21 2.15
C ILE A 161 0.76 -7.07 3.00
N SER A 162 0.38 -8.34 3.22
CA SER A 162 1.10 -9.28 4.08
C SER A 162 2.00 -10.26 3.31
N SER A 163 2.27 -10.00 2.03
CA SER A 163 3.08 -10.90 1.19
C SER A 163 4.43 -11.19 1.84
N PRO A 164 4.81 -12.48 2.02
CA PRO A 164 6.11 -12.85 2.61
C PRO A 164 7.28 -12.66 1.64
N GLU A 165 6.99 -12.45 0.35
CA GLU A 165 7.98 -12.22 -0.71
C GLU A 165 7.70 -10.85 -1.37
N PRO A 166 7.87 -9.74 -0.64
CA PRO A 166 7.48 -8.42 -1.12
C PRO A 166 8.19 -8.04 -2.43
N GLU A 167 9.46 -8.39 -2.61
CA GLU A 167 10.22 -8.10 -3.83
C GLU A 167 9.62 -8.77 -5.08
N ARG A 168 8.86 -9.85 -4.91
CA ARG A 168 8.14 -10.55 -5.99
C ARG A 168 6.73 -9.99 -6.21
N LEU A 169 6.24 -9.12 -5.33
CA LEU A 169 4.85 -8.64 -5.33
C LEU A 169 4.46 -8.01 -6.67
N TRP A 170 5.33 -7.17 -7.27
CA TRP A 170 5.06 -6.56 -8.57
C TRP A 170 4.75 -7.61 -9.65
N ARG A 171 5.55 -8.68 -9.72
CA ARG A 171 5.34 -9.77 -10.68
C ARG A 171 4.10 -10.58 -10.32
N ALA A 172 3.87 -10.84 -9.04
CA ALA A 172 2.72 -11.59 -8.55
C ALA A 172 1.40 -10.89 -8.90
N VAL A 173 1.31 -9.59 -8.63
CA VAL A 173 0.14 -8.76 -8.92
C VAL A 173 -0.13 -8.73 -10.43
N LEU A 174 0.89 -8.50 -11.26
CA LEU A 174 0.72 -8.51 -12.72
C LEU A 174 0.29 -9.88 -13.24
N ARG A 175 0.93 -10.96 -12.78
CA ARG A 175 0.68 -12.33 -13.25
C ARG A 175 -0.76 -12.79 -13.00
N ARG A 176 -1.39 -12.34 -11.90
CA ARG A 176 -2.79 -12.69 -11.62
C ARG A 176 -3.81 -11.89 -12.43
N GLN A 177 -3.39 -10.80 -13.10
CA GLN A 177 -4.30 -10.04 -13.96
C GLN A 177 -4.69 -10.86 -15.19
N ARG A 178 -5.79 -10.49 -15.84
CA ARG A 178 -6.22 -11.11 -17.10
C ARG A 178 -5.60 -10.40 -18.30
N GLY A 179 -5.37 -11.14 -19.38
CA GLY A 179 -4.97 -10.58 -20.66
C GLY A 179 -3.53 -10.05 -20.70
N PRO A 180 -3.24 -8.98 -21.46
CA PRO A 180 -1.88 -8.51 -21.72
C PRO A 180 -1.06 -8.14 -20.47
N LEU A 181 -1.72 -7.72 -19.38
CA LEU A 181 -1.02 -7.39 -18.12
C LEU A 181 -0.30 -8.60 -17.51
N ALA A 182 -0.84 -9.80 -17.67
CA ALA A 182 -0.21 -11.03 -17.20
C ALA A 182 1.15 -11.28 -17.87
N LEU A 183 1.27 -10.91 -19.15
CA LEU A 183 2.51 -11.09 -19.92
C LEU A 183 3.62 -10.16 -19.44
N LEU A 184 3.29 -9.01 -18.84
CA LEU A 184 4.28 -8.08 -18.31
C LEU A 184 4.97 -8.59 -17.04
N ALA A 185 4.42 -9.60 -16.36
CA ALA A 185 5.06 -10.20 -15.20
C ALA A 185 6.42 -10.85 -15.54
N THR A 186 6.67 -11.18 -16.80
CA THR A 186 7.94 -11.73 -17.28
C THR A 186 8.91 -10.67 -17.80
N TYR A 187 8.58 -9.38 -17.71
CA TYR A 187 9.45 -8.31 -18.20
C TYR A 187 10.78 -8.31 -17.42
N PRO A 188 11.94 -8.38 -18.11
CA PRO A 188 13.25 -8.50 -17.47
C PRO A 188 13.56 -7.27 -16.63
N ASP A 189 14.36 -7.43 -15.57
CA ASP A 189 14.76 -6.30 -14.71
C ASP A 189 15.67 -5.32 -15.46
N ASP A 190 16.41 -5.82 -16.45
CA ASP A 190 17.23 -5.03 -17.37
C ASP A 190 16.71 -5.21 -18.82
N PRO A 191 16.17 -4.14 -19.46
CA PRO A 191 15.68 -4.21 -20.83
C PRO A 191 16.79 -4.36 -21.87
N THR A 192 18.07 -4.25 -21.48
CA THR A 192 19.24 -4.38 -22.38
C THR A 192 19.79 -5.81 -22.46
N LEU A 193 19.26 -6.75 -21.68
CA LEU A 193 19.70 -8.16 -21.66
C LEU A 193 18.98 -9.07 -22.69
N ASN A 194 18.45 -8.50 -23.78
CA ASN A 194 17.89 -9.27 -24.90
C ASN A 194 18.94 -9.55 -25.98
#